data_AF-A0A7S2GH65-F1
#
_entry.id   AF-A0A7S2GH65-F1
#
_cell.length_a   1.000
_cell.length_b   1.000
_cell.length_c   1.000
_cell.angle_alpha   90.00
_cell.angle_beta   90.00
_cell.angle_gamma   90.00
#
_symmetry.space_group_name_H-M   'P 1'
#
loop_
_entity.id
_entity.type
_entity.pdbx_description
1 polymer ?
#
loop_
_entity_poly.entity_id
_entity_poly.type
_entity_poly.pdbx_seq_one_letter_code
_entity_poly.pdbx_strand_id
1 'polypeptide(L)'
;EGFHLHGGPLTASGRFNPTLQYRCVNGEFYNSLLAMSVQLVDHKEGDGGFCVVRGSHKTNFPVPDAFTHGEIMQEHLYQPPTKAGDVVFFCEATVHGAMAW
;
A
#
# COMPACT_ATOMS: atom_id res chain seq x y z
N GLU A 1 -6.76 -10.65 -7.34
CA GLU A 1 -5.80 -9.59 -6.97
C GLU A 1 -6.30 -8.61 -5.89
N GLY A 2 -7.44 -8.85 -5.22
CA GLY A 2 -7.97 -7.88 -4.24
C GLY A 2 -7.52 -8.06 -2.78
N PHE A 3 -7.33 -9.30 -2.33
CA PHE A 3 -7.17 -9.60 -0.90
C PHE A 3 -5.72 -9.75 -0.42
N HIS A 4 -4.75 -9.82 -1.33
CA HIS A 4 -3.34 -9.98 -0.97
C HIS A 4 -2.61 -8.64 -1.00
N LEU A 5 -1.76 -8.40 0.01
CA LEU A 5 -0.86 -7.26 -0.02
C LEU A 5 0.15 -7.41 -1.15
N HIS A 6 0.34 -6.34 -1.90
CA HIS A 6 1.25 -6.26 -3.04
C HIS A 6 1.82 -4.84 -3.17
N GLY A 7 2.56 -4.58 -4.25
CA GLY A 7 3.36 -3.38 -4.40
C GLY A 7 4.71 -3.50 -3.68
N GLY A 8 5.36 -2.38 -3.41
CA GLY A 8 6.65 -2.38 -2.72
C GLY A 8 7.86 -2.18 -3.64
N PRO A 9 8.96 -1.59 -3.13
CA PRO A 9 10.20 -1.40 -3.89
C PRO A 9 11.04 -2.66 -4.06
N LEU A 10 10.62 -3.79 -3.47
CA LEU A 10 11.32 -5.07 -3.48
C LEU A 10 10.37 -6.21 -3.90
N THR A 11 10.89 -7.20 -4.62
CA THR A 11 10.19 -8.47 -4.90
C THR A 11 10.10 -9.32 -3.62
N ALA A 12 9.27 -10.36 -3.63
CA ALA A 12 9.19 -11.33 -2.51
C ALA A 12 10.56 -11.93 -2.14
N SER A 13 11.44 -12.14 -3.13
CA SER A 13 12.82 -12.61 -2.94
C SER A 13 13.82 -11.51 -2.52
N GLY A 14 13.34 -10.29 -2.22
CA GLY A 14 14.17 -9.17 -1.77
C GLY A 14 14.97 -8.48 -2.88
N ARG A 15 14.70 -8.76 -4.17
CA ARG A 15 15.36 -8.03 -5.26
C ARG A 15 14.72 -6.68 -5.48
N PHE A 16 15.53 -5.71 -5.88
CA PHE A 16 15.04 -4.39 -6.29
C PHE A 16 13.99 -4.48 -7.40
N ASN A 17 12.87 -3.78 -7.22
CA ASN A 17 11.79 -3.70 -8.21
C ASN A 17 11.83 -2.34 -8.94
N PRO A 18 12.45 -2.24 -10.13
CA PRO A 18 12.66 -0.94 -10.78
C PRO A 18 11.38 -0.22 -11.21
N THR A 19 10.27 -0.95 -11.36
CA THR A 19 9.00 -0.35 -11.83
C THR A 19 8.20 0.29 -10.70
N LEU A 20 8.50 -0.03 -9.45
CA LEU A 20 7.80 0.49 -8.27
C LEU A 20 8.81 1.15 -7.32
N GLN A 21 9.08 2.43 -7.50
CA GLN A 21 10.07 3.13 -6.68
C GLN A 21 9.54 4.47 -6.17
N TYR A 22 9.98 4.83 -4.97
CA TYR A 22 9.84 6.16 -4.39
C TYR A 22 11.22 6.66 -4.00
N ARG A 23 11.50 7.93 -4.29
CA ARG A 23 12.67 8.64 -3.76
C ARG A 23 12.33 10.09 -3.48
N CYS A 24 12.90 10.65 -2.42
CA CYS A 24 12.91 12.09 -2.19
C CYS A 24 14.36 12.58 -2.20
N VAL A 25 14.66 13.58 -3.03
CA VAL A 25 15.99 14.20 -3.12
C VAL A 25 15.79 15.71 -3.13
N ASN A 26 16.42 16.42 -2.19
CA ASN A 26 16.36 17.87 -2.11
C ASN A 26 14.92 18.45 -2.11
N GLY A 27 13.97 17.77 -1.45
CA GLY A 27 12.57 18.19 -1.38
C GLY A 27 11.70 17.80 -2.59
N GLU A 28 12.29 17.18 -3.62
CA GLU A 28 11.55 16.70 -4.79
C GLU A 28 11.24 15.21 -4.69
N PHE A 29 10.00 14.84 -5.04
CA PHE A 29 9.53 13.46 -5.02
C PHE A 29 9.60 12.83 -6.41
N TYR A 30 10.19 11.65 -6.48
CA TYR A 30 10.32 10.83 -7.68
C TYR A 30 9.58 9.52 -7.45
N ASN A 31 8.63 9.21 -8.32
CA ASN A 31 7.81 8.00 -8.23
C ASN A 31 7.79 7.32 -9.60
N SER A 32 8.05 6.01 -9.65
CA SER A 32 7.94 5.26 -10.91
C SER A 32 6.49 5.02 -11.32
N LEU A 33 5.59 4.84 -10.35
CA LEU A 33 4.17 4.62 -10.57
C LEU A 33 3.35 5.18 -9.40
N LEU A 34 2.28 5.89 -9.74
CA LEU A 34 1.32 6.47 -8.81
C LEU A 34 -0.07 5.95 -9.15
N ALA A 35 -0.89 5.75 -8.13
CA ALA A 35 -2.26 5.28 -8.27
C ALA A 35 -3.23 6.12 -7.43
N MET A 36 -4.49 6.15 -7.87
CA MET A 36 -5.58 6.87 -7.23
C MET A 36 -6.76 5.92 -7.06
N SER A 37 -7.19 5.70 -5.82
CA SER A 37 -8.41 4.96 -5.51
C SER A 37 -9.53 5.94 -5.21
N VAL A 38 -10.46 6.07 -6.16
CA VAL A 38 -11.65 6.95 -6.05
C VAL A 38 -12.76 6.19 -5.33
N GLN A 39 -13.20 6.72 -4.20
CA GLN A 39 -14.20 6.07 -3.35
C GLN A 39 -15.60 6.45 -3.83
N LEU A 40 -16.43 5.46 -4.16
CA LEU A 40 -17.79 5.67 -4.66
C LEU A 40 -18.86 5.55 -3.57
N VAL A 41 -18.48 5.04 -2.41
CA VAL A 41 -19.31 4.85 -1.22
C VAL A 41 -18.51 5.21 0.02
N ASP A 42 -19.21 5.37 1.14
CA ASP A 42 -18.57 5.60 2.44
C ASP A 42 -17.93 4.29 2.96
N HIS A 43 -16.72 4.39 3.51
CA HIS A 43 -16.03 3.32 4.24
C HIS A 43 -15.64 3.85 5.62
N LYS A 44 -16.24 3.29 6.67
CA LYS A 44 -15.84 3.56 8.06
C LYS A 44 -14.63 2.71 8.43
N GLU A 45 -14.00 3.08 9.54
CA GLU A 45 -12.96 2.26 10.15
C GLU A 45 -13.52 0.86 10.45
N GLY A 46 -12.85 -0.17 9.93
CA GLY A 46 -13.25 -1.57 10.09
C GLY A 46 -14.17 -2.11 8.99
N ASP A 47 -14.73 -1.28 8.10
CA ASP A 47 -15.60 -1.73 6.99
C ASP A 47 -14.85 -2.49 5.88
N GLY A 48 -13.51 -2.59 5.97
CA GLY A 48 -12.70 -3.25 4.95
C GLY A 48 -12.31 -2.35 3.78
N GLY A 49 -11.93 -2.97 2.66
CA GLY A 49 -11.46 -2.22 1.49
C GLY A 49 -10.01 -1.75 1.62
N PHE A 50 -9.65 -0.67 0.92
CA PHE A 50 -8.26 -0.26 0.70
C PHE A 50 -7.44 -0.14 2.00
N CYS A 51 -6.26 -0.75 2.02
CA CYS A 51 -5.32 -0.65 3.14
C CYS A 51 -3.88 -0.53 2.66
N VAL A 52 -3.02 0.00 3.53
CA VAL A 52 -1.58 0.17 3.29
C VAL A 52 -0.76 -0.28 4.49
N VAL A 53 0.47 -0.71 4.24
CA VAL A 53 1.51 -0.81 5.27
C VAL A 53 2.22 0.52 5.36
N ARG A 54 2.09 1.23 6.49
CA ARG A 54 2.64 2.59 6.64
C ARG A 54 4.17 2.60 6.47
N GLY A 55 4.68 3.52 5.64
CA GLY A 55 6.12 3.70 5.41
C GLY A 55 6.79 2.69 4.49
N SER A 56 6.07 1.66 4.02
CA SER A 56 6.62 0.56 3.21
C SER A 56 7.24 0.98 1.87
N HIS A 57 6.87 2.14 1.33
CA HIS A 57 7.53 2.76 0.15
C HIS A 57 9.02 3.08 0.34
N LYS A 58 9.54 2.97 1.57
CA LYS A 58 10.95 3.11 1.92
C LYS A 58 11.55 1.83 2.52
N THR A 59 10.88 0.68 2.38
CA THR A 59 11.39 -0.57 2.94
C THR A 59 12.71 -0.98 2.28
N ASN A 60 13.60 -1.56 3.08
CA ASN A 60 14.86 -2.15 2.62
C ASN A 60 14.88 -3.68 2.78
N PHE A 61 13.78 -4.26 3.27
CA PHE A 61 13.62 -5.70 3.46
C PHE A 61 12.33 -6.18 2.79
N PRO A 62 12.31 -7.39 2.20
CA PRO A 62 11.11 -7.95 1.61
C PRO A 62 10.01 -8.06 2.66
N VAL A 63 8.77 -7.81 2.23
CA VAL A 63 7.59 -8.12 3.05
C VAL A 63 7.54 -9.65 3.20
N PRO A 64 7.49 -10.20 4.43
CA PRO A 64 7.49 -11.65 4.57
C PRO A 64 6.18 -12.28 4.06
N ASP A 65 6.22 -13.50 3.52
CA ASP A 65 5.04 -14.14 2.90
C ASP A 65 3.86 -14.36 3.87
N ALA A 66 4.12 -14.52 5.16
CA ALA A 66 3.04 -14.60 6.17
C ALA A 66 2.22 -13.29 6.26
N PHE A 67 2.75 -12.19 5.72
CA PHE A 67 2.14 -10.87 5.78
C PHE A 67 1.26 -10.60 4.56
N THR A 68 1.53 -11.23 3.42
CA THR A 68 0.68 -11.06 2.21
C THR A 68 -0.74 -11.58 2.41
N HIS A 69 -0.94 -12.45 3.42
CA HIS A 69 -2.24 -13.01 3.82
C HIS A 69 -2.88 -12.31 5.03
N GLY A 70 -2.27 -11.23 5.55
CA GLY A 70 -2.85 -10.42 6.64
C GLY A 70 -2.77 -11.01 8.05
N GLU A 71 -2.06 -12.14 8.24
CA GLU A 71 -2.05 -12.87 9.52
C GLU A 71 -1.23 -12.19 10.63
N ILE A 72 -0.15 -11.48 10.28
CA ILE A 72 0.88 -10.98 11.25
C ILE A 72 1.03 -9.44 11.22
N MET A 73 0.08 -8.70 10.63
CA MET A 73 0.31 -7.28 10.32
C MET A 73 -0.80 -6.28 10.66
N GLN A 74 -1.83 -6.67 11.41
CA GLN A 74 -2.93 -5.75 11.73
C GLN A 74 -2.45 -4.43 12.35
N GLU A 75 -1.40 -4.45 13.17
CA GLU A 75 -0.82 -3.27 13.82
C GLU A 75 -0.03 -2.32 12.89
N HIS A 76 0.43 -2.79 11.72
CA HIS A 76 1.11 -1.94 10.72
C HIS A 76 0.24 -1.61 9.51
N LEU A 77 -0.89 -2.32 9.37
CA LEU A 77 -1.92 -2.01 8.40
C LEU A 77 -2.68 -0.77 8.82
N TYR A 78 -2.99 0.05 7.83
CA TYR A 78 -3.85 1.20 7.99
C TYR A 78 -4.88 1.24 6.87
N GLN A 79 -6.15 1.20 7.24
CA GLN A 79 -7.28 1.43 6.38
C GLN A 79 -7.76 2.88 6.62
N PRO A 80 -7.56 3.81 5.67
CA PRO A 80 -8.08 5.15 5.83
C PRO A 80 -9.62 5.14 5.78
N PRO A 81 -10.32 5.73 6.78
CA PRO A 81 -11.75 5.98 6.66
C PRO A 81 -11.98 7.01 5.55
N THR A 82 -12.96 6.76 4.69
CA THR A 82 -13.24 7.58 3.49
C THR A 82 -14.74 7.76 3.28
N LYS A 83 -15.12 8.83 2.59
CA LYS A 83 -16.48 9.09 2.13
C LYS A 83 -16.58 8.96 0.61
N ALA A 84 -17.80 8.79 0.11
CA ALA A 84 -18.07 8.89 -1.31
C ALA A 84 -17.54 10.21 -1.87
N GLY A 85 -16.69 10.13 -2.90
CA GLY A 85 -16.01 11.25 -3.53
C GLY A 85 -14.57 11.48 -3.07
N ASP A 86 -14.13 10.87 -1.97
CA ASP A 86 -12.73 10.94 -1.55
C ASP A 86 -11.81 10.19 -2.53
N VAL A 87 -10.56 10.64 -2.63
CA VAL A 87 -9.52 9.98 -3.43
C VAL A 87 -8.33 9.65 -2.54
N VAL A 88 -8.00 8.37 -2.46
CA VAL A 88 -6.75 7.91 -1.85
C VAL A 88 -5.67 7.91 -2.92
N PHE A 89 -4.75 8.87 -2.82
CA PHE A 89 -3.60 8.99 -3.72
C PHE A 89 -2.37 8.37 -3.08
N PHE A 90 -1.72 7.42 -3.77
CA PHE A 90 -0.59 6.70 -3.22
C PHE A 90 0.46 6.35 -4.28
N CYS A 91 1.69 6.10 -3.80
CA CYS A 91 2.76 5.53 -4.62
C CYS A 91 2.67 4.01 -4.58
N GLU A 92 2.77 3.36 -5.73
CA GLU A 92 2.73 1.89 -5.87
C GLU A 92 3.96 1.18 -5.27
N ALA A 93 5.01 1.94 -4.93
CA ALA A 93 6.06 1.46 -4.04
C ALA A 93 5.56 1.23 -2.60
N THR A 94 4.38 1.74 -2.23
CA THR A 94 3.74 1.43 -0.94
C THR A 94 3.12 0.05 -1.04
N VAL A 95 3.40 -0.82 -0.07
CA VAL A 95 2.72 -2.09 0.07
C VAL A 95 1.27 -1.82 0.45
N HIS A 96 0.33 -2.33 -0.34
CA HIS A 96 -1.09 -2.03 -0.25
C HIS A 96 -1.94 -3.24 -0.69
N GLY A 97 -3.24 -3.17 -0.43
CA GLY A 97 -4.20 -4.20 -0.82
C GLY A 97 -5.61 -3.81 -0.36
N ALA A 98 -6.47 -4.80 -0.16
CA ALA A 98 -7.76 -4.60 0.48
C ALA A 98 -8.00 -5.59 1.64
N MET A 99 -8.55 -5.08 2.72
CA MET A 99 -9.08 -5.88 3.82
C MET A 99 -10.46 -6.45 3.46
N ALA A 100 -10.85 -7.53 4.12
CA ALA A 100 -12.19 -8.09 3.99
C ALA A 100 -13.26 -7.08 4.42
N TRP A 101 -14.34 -7.01 3.63
CA TRP A 101 -15.55 -6.24 3.91
C TRP A 101 -16.46 -6.95 4.91
#